data_AF-A0A523WMF9-F1
#
_entry.id   AF-A0A523WMF9-F1
#
_cell.length_a   1.000
_cell.length_b   1.000
_cell.length_c   1.000
_cell.angle_alpha   90.00
_cell.angle_beta   90.00
_cell.angle_gamma   90.00
#
_symmetry.space_group_name_H-M   'P 1'
#
loop_
_entity.id
_entity.type
_entity.pdbx_description
1 polymer ?
#
loop_
_entity_poly.entity_id
_entity_poly.type
_entity_poly.pdbx_seq_one_letter_code
_entity_poly.pdbx_strand_id
1 'polypeptide(L)'
;EEKAREELRKLEKGEAETSELWRRFKDLSLQDFNRIYRLLGIEFDSYAGESFYNPYIEKTIEALKSAGLTRVSEDALIVDLEKYGMPPCLLKKRDDATLYATRDIAAAIYRYETYKFHKNLYVVGSAQRLHFQQVFKVLELMGYPWSKDCHHIELGWIKFEKGAMSTRKGNIVFLEDVLSKSVELVTSIIEEKNPTLENQDRVARQVGVGAVVFWDLSARRNKDINFSWEEALSFEGQTGPYLQYTHARLASVMRRYGEPLPPHPDLSLLSGAQEQKVIKLLSRFPEHLQRAAFDYEPYHLVSYLLELASAFNSFYQSQRILCEDLNLRSARVSLAEATRTVLKEGLRLLGMESPESM
;
A
#
# COMPACT_ATOMS: atom_id res chain seq x y z
N GLU A 1 18.47 -19.74 24.83
CA GLU A 1 18.53 -18.26 24.90
C GLU A 1 19.96 -17.75 25.01
N GLU A 2 20.75 -18.23 25.97
CA GLU A 2 22.15 -17.81 26.17
C GLU A 2 23.04 -17.97 24.93
N LYS A 3 23.01 -19.15 24.28
CA LYS A 3 23.73 -19.38 23.01
C LYS A 3 23.32 -18.40 21.89
N ALA A 4 22.05 -18.01 21.84
CA ALA A 4 21.59 -17.05 20.82
C ALA A 4 22.11 -15.63 21.11
N ARG A 5 22.21 -15.24 22.38
CA ARG A 5 22.84 -13.97 22.77
C ARG A 5 24.34 -13.98 22.50
N GLU A 6 25.00 -15.13 22.66
CA GLU A 6 26.41 -15.29 22.30
C GLU A 6 26.64 -15.13 20.80
N GLU A 7 25.85 -15.80 19.94
CA GLU A 7 25.94 -15.64 18.49
C GLU A 7 25.64 -14.21 18.04
N LEU A 8 24.68 -13.52 18.67
CA LEU A 8 24.43 -12.10 18.42
C LEU A 8 25.66 -11.24 18.73
N ARG A 9 26.35 -11.49 19.84
CA ARG A 9 27.59 -10.76 20.19
C ARG A 9 28.71 -11.02 19.18
N LYS A 10 28.85 -12.25 18.68
CA LYS A 10 29.83 -12.57 17.61
C LYS A 10 29.53 -11.78 16.34
N LEU A 11 28.25 -11.69 15.96
CA LEU A 11 27.80 -10.91 14.82
C LEU A 11 28.08 -9.41 15.00
N GLU A 12 27.79 -8.84 16.17
CA GLU A 12 28.05 -7.43 16.48
C GLU A 12 29.55 -7.08 16.47
N LYS A 13 30.41 -8.04 16.84
CA LYS A 13 31.88 -7.92 16.74
C LYS A 13 32.41 -8.11 15.32
N GLY A 14 31.56 -8.46 14.35
CA GLY A 14 31.96 -8.69 12.97
C GLY A 14 32.77 -9.97 12.75
N GLU A 15 32.56 -11.01 13.58
CA GLU A 15 33.22 -12.29 13.38
C GLU A 15 32.88 -12.88 12.00
N ALA A 16 33.91 -13.38 11.30
CA ALA A 16 33.82 -13.68 9.87
C ALA A 16 32.73 -14.73 9.54
N GLU A 17 32.71 -15.84 10.28
CA GLU A 17 31.76 -16.95 10.06
C GLU A 17 30.32 -16.50 10.32
N THR A 18 30.05 -15.88 11.48
CA THR A 18 28.70 -15.41 11.84
C THR A 18 28.21 -14.32 10.88
N SER A 19 29.11 -13.43 10.43
CA SER A 19 28.78 -12.37 9.45
C SER A 19 28.51 -12.93 8.06
N GLU A 20 29.19 -14.00 7.65
CA GLU A 20 28.90 -14.72 6.40
C GLU A 20 27.53 -15.41 6.45
N LEU A 21 27.24 -16.13 7.53
CA LEU A 21 25.94 -16.77 7.74
C LEU A 21 24.81 -15.75 7.76
N TRP A 22 24.99 -14.63 8.48
CA TRP A 22 24.01 -13.55 8.52
C TRP A 22 23.74 -12.96 7.13
N ARG A 23 24.78 -12.69 6.33
CA ARG A 23 24.61 -12.22 4.94
C ARG A 23 23.83 -13.23 4.11
N ARG A 24 24.18 -14.52 4.21
CA ARG A 24 23.47 -15.59 3.51
C ARG A 24 21.99 -15.65 3.89
N PHE A 25 21.65 -15.55 5.17
CA PHE A 25 20.25 -15.53 5.63
C PHE A 25 19.52 -14.31 5.09
N LYS A 26 20.14 -13.13 5.17
CA LYS A 26 19.57 -11.89 4.62
C LYS A 26 19.29 -12.02 3.12
N ASP A 27 20.26 -12.52 2.35
CA ASP A 27 20.13 -12.63 0.90
C ASP A 27 19.05 -13.63 0.48
N LEU A 28 18.96 -14.79 1.16
CA LEU A 28 17.89 -15.77 0.95
C LEU A 28 16.51 -15.18 1.30
N SER A 29 16.38 -14.52 2.45
CA SER A 29 15.13 -13.86 2.83
C SER A 29 14.71 -12.77 1.84
N LEU A 30 15.66 -11.97 1.34
CA LEU A 30 15.36 -10.95 0.32
C LEU A 30 14.92 -11.57 -1.01
N GLN A 31 15.47 -12.72 -1.41
CA GLN A 31 15.00 -13.44 -2.60
C GLN A 31 13.52 -13.84 -2.46
N ASP A 32 13.14 -14.37 -1.30
CA ASP A 32 11.75 -14.75 -1.02
C ASP A 32 10.82 -13.53 -0.92
N PHE A 33 11.23 -12.48 -0.21
CA PHE A 33 10.45 -11.24 -0.13
C PHE A 33 10.25 -10.60 -1.50
N ASN A 34 11.28 -10.55 -2.34
CA ASN A 34 11.19 -9.99 -3.69
C ASN A 34 10.26 -10.77 -4.61
N ARG A 35 10.08 -12.08 -4.39
CA ARG A 35 9.07 -12.87 -5.10
C ARG A 35 7.66 -12.39 -4.78
N ILE A 36 7.38 -12.12 -3.50
CA ILE A 36 6.09 -11.59 -3.03
C ILE A 36 5.91 -10.14 -3.49
N TYR A 37 6.93 -9.29 -3.39
CA TYR A 37 6.85 -7.91 -3.86
C TYR A 37 6.55 -7.83 -5.36
N ARG A 38 7.20 -8.65 -6.20
CA ARG A 38 6.86 -8.73 -7.63
C ARG A 38 5.43 -9.21 -7.88
N LEU A 39 4.90 -10.10 -7.04
CA LEU A 39 3.50 -10.52 -7.13
C LEU A 39 2.54 -9.34 -6.89
N LEU A 40 2.90 -8.44 -5.97
CA LEU A 40 2.18 -7.21 -5.63
C LEU A 40 2.52 -6.02 -6.53
N GLY A 41 3.40 -6.17 -7.53
CA GLY A 41 3.85 -5.08 -8.39
C GLY A 41 4.73 -4.03 -7.67
N ILE A 42 5.40 -4.41 -6.58
CA ILE A 42 6.27 -3.54 -5.78
C ILE A 42 7.73 -3.77 -6.14
N GLU A 43 8.48 -2.68 -6.29
CA GLU A 43 9.93 -2.65 -6.44
C GLU A 43 10.53 -1.63 -5.47
N PHE A 44 11.66 -1.96 -4.85
CA PHE A 44 12.37 -1.07 -3.93
C PHE A 44 13.70 -0.62 -4.53
N ASP A 45 13.99 0.68 -4.45
CA ASP A 45 15.29 1.25 -4.82
C ASP A 45 16.39 0.93 -3.80
N SER A 46 16.01 0.60 -2.55
CA SER A 46 16.95 0.36 -1.45
C SER A 46 16.41 -0.62 -0.41
N TYR A 47 17.29 -1.51 0.06
CA TYR A 47 17.02 -2.51 1.11
C TYR A 47 17.85 -2.23 2.39
N ALA A 48 17.88 -0.96 2.80
CA ALA A 48 18.62 -0.50 3.98
C ALA A 48 17.89 -0.85 5.29
N GLY A 49 18.14 -2.06 5.79
CA GLY A 49 17.69 -2.50 7.13
C GLY A 49 18.51 -1.92 8.28
N GLU A 50 18.13 -2.20 9.53
CA GLU A 50 18.74 -1.60 10.73
C GLU A 50 20.27 -1.69 10.78
N SER A 51 20.84 -2.84 10.41
CA SER A 51 22.29 -3.07 10.49
C SER A 51 23.09 -2.14 9.58
N PHE A 52 22.48 -1.62 8.51
CA PHE A 52 23.11 -0.62 7.64
C PHE A 52 23.49 0.65 8.42
N TYR A 53 22.70 1.00 9.45
CA TYR A 53 22.88 2.23 10.20
C TYR A 53 23.83 2.09 11.40
N ASN A 54 24.32 0.87 11.69
CA ASN A 54 25.23 0.63 12.82
C ASN A 54 26.45 1.57 12.85
N PRO A 55 27.16 1.83 11.72
CA PRO A 55 28.32 2.73 11.72
C PRO A 55 27.98 4.19 12.07
N TYR A 56 26.71 4.58 12.00
CA TYR A 56 26.25 5.96 12.24
C TYR A 56 25.77 6.19 13.68
N ILE A 57 25.66 5.13 14.47
CA ILE A 57 25.07 5.18 15.82
C ILE A 57 25.89 6.06 16.77
N GLU A 58 27.20 5.82 16.88
CA GLU A 58 28.05 6.58 17.81
C GLU A 58 28.11 8.07 17.43
N LYS A 59 28.27 8.38 16.14
CA LYS A 59 28.20 9.76 15.63
C LYS A 59 26.86 10.44 16.00
N THR A 60 25.76 9.69 15.93
CA THR A 60 24.42 10.21 16.28
C THR A 60 24.32 10.52 17.77
N ILE A 61 24.86 9.65 18.63
CA ILE A 61 24.90 9.86 20.08
C ILE A 61 25.78 11.06 20.45
N GLU A 62 26.94 11.18 19.82
CA GLU A 62 27.84 12.33 20.02
C GLU A 62 27.17 13.64 19.60
N ALA A 63 26.44 13.65 18.50
CA ALA A 63 25.65 14.81 18.06
C ALA A 63 24.57 15.18 19.09
N LEU A 64 23.84 14.20 19.62
CA LEU A 64 22.83 14.41 20.68
C LEU A 64 23.43 14.96 21.98
N LYS A 65 24.61 14.45 22.38
CA LYS A 65 25.37 14.95 23.55
C LYS A 65 25.84 16.38 23.32
N SER A 66 26.40 16.67 22.15
CA SER A 66 26.92 17.99 21.78
C SER A 66 25.81 19.04 21.71
N ALA A 67 24.59 18.63 21.34
CA ALA A 67 23.40 19.47 21.38
C ALA A 67 22.84 19.69 22.81
N GLY A 68 23.43 19.07 23.84
CA GLY A 68 22.99 19.19 25.23
C GLY A 68 21.63 18.55 25.52
N LEU A 69 21.19 17.60 24.69
CA LEU A 69 19.85 17.01 24.78
C LEU A 69 19.79 15.77 25.67
N THR A 70 20.93 15.13 25.91
CA THR A 70 20.99 13.86 26.62
C THR A 70 21.25 14.03 28.11
N ARG A 71 20.62 13.18 28.93
CA ARG A 71 20.99 12.99 30.35
C ARG A 71 21.07 11.50 30.69
N VAL A 72 21.78 11.18 31.76
CA VAL A 72 21.77 9.83 32.34
C VAL A 72 20.66 9.76 33.38
N SER A 73 19.79 8.76 33.27
CA SER A 73 18.73 8.46 34.22
C SER A 73 18.69 6.96 34.44
N GLU A 74 18.78 6.51 35.68
CA GLU A 74 18.80 5.06 36.03
C GLU A 74 19.81 4.26 35.20
N ASP A 75 21.03 4.80 35.04
CA ASP A 75 22.12 4.24 34.22
C ASP A 75 21.81 4.10 32.71
N ALA A 76 20.72 4.69 32.21
CA ALA A 76 20.37 4.75 30.80
C ALA A 76 20.60 6.15 30.23
N LEU A 77 21.03 6.23 28.97
CA LEU A 77 21.12 7.49 28.23
C LEU A 77 19.76 7.81 27.61
N ILE A 78 19.20 8.96 27.96
CA ILE A 78 17.86 9.37 27.52
C ILE A 78 17.84 10.80 26.99
N VAL A 79 16.81 11.12 26.19
CA VAL A 79 16.34 12.50 25.97
C VAL A 79 15.07 12.72 26.76
N ASP A 80 15.05 13.75 27.60
CA ASP A 80 13.86 14.12 28.37
C ASP A 80 12.83 14.80 27.47
N LEU A 81 11.65 14.20 27.39
CA LEU A 81 10.51 14.70 26.60
C LEU A 81 9.29 15.02 27.47
N GLU A 82 9.40 15.03 28.81
CA GLU A 82 8.28 15.27 29.72
C GLU A 82 7.64 16.65 29.48
N LYS A 83 8.47 17.66 29.20
CA LYS A 83 8.00 19.01 28.82
C LYS A 83 7.14 19.05 27.55
N TYR A 84 7.15 17.98 26.75
CA TYR A 84 6.33 17.82 25.54
C TYR A 84 5.20 16.81 25.74
N GLY A 85 4.93 16.37 26.98
CA GLY A 85 3.85 15.42 27.29
C GLY A 85 4.16 13.98 26.91
N MET A 86 5.43 13.61 26.73
CA MET A 86 5.86 12.25 26.40
C MET A 86 6.82 11.70 27.46
N PRO A 87 6.86 10.38 27.68
CA PRO A 87 7.90 9.76 28.49
C PRO A 87 9.29 9.97 27.85
N PRO A 88 10.38 9.81 28.63
CA PRO A 88 11.73 9.91 28.10
C PRO A 88 11.99 8.99 26.90
N CYS A 89 12.72 9.50 25.91
CA CYS A 89 13.19 8.70 24.78
C CYS A 89 14.51 8.02 25.15
N LEU A 90 14.49 6.69 25.26
CA LEU A 90 15.66 5.89 25.62
C LEU A 90 16.59 5.69 24.40
N LEU A 91 17.86 6.07 24.53
CA LEU A 91 18.86 5.99 23.48
C LEU A 91 19.79 4.78 23.64
N LYS A 92 20.29 4.55 24.87
CA LYS A 92 21.16 3.43 25.25
C LYS A 92 20.74 2.89 26.62
N LYS A 93 20.80 1.56 26.78
CA LYS A 93 20.60 0.87 28.05
C LYS A 93 21.89 0.84 28.88
N ARG A 94 21.78 0.35 30.12
CA ARG A 94 22.89 0.17 31.07
C ARG A 94 24.03 -0.72 30.55
N ASP A 95 23.72 -1.69 29.70
CA ASP A 95 24.70 -2.58 29.04
C ASP A 95 25.33 -1.95 27.79
N ASP A 96 25.18 -0.64 27.60
CA ASP A 96 25.60 0.15 26.43
C ASP A 96 24.94 -0.28 25.11
N ALA A 97 23.96 -1.20 25.18
CA ALA A 97 23.19 -1.63 24.02
C ALA A 97 22.31 -0.48 23.50
N THR A 98 22.48 -0.16 22.21
CA THR A 98 21.75 0.89 21.52
C THR A 98 20.33 0.45 21.21
N LEU A 99 19.36 1.35 21.33
CA LEU A 99 17.95 1.05 21.11
C LEU A 99 17.44 1.53 19.74
N TYR A 100 16.26 1.03 19.38
CA TYR A 100 15.58 1.35 18.12
C TYR A 100 15.51 2.85 17.83
N ALA A 101 15.24 3.69 18.85
CA ALA A 101 15.16 5.14 18.69
C ALA A 101 16.47 5.75 18.14
N THR A 102 17.62 5.36 18.67
CA THR A 102 18.93 5.84 18.20
C THR A 102 19.17 5.43 16.74
N ARG A 103 18.79 4.20 16.37
CA ARG A 103 18.91 3.71 14.99
C ARG A 103 18.00 4.48 14.03
N ASP A 104 16.77 4.75 14.42
CA ASP A 104 15.82 5.50 13.58
C ASP A 104 16.18 6.99 13.44
N ILE A 105 16.75 7.60 14.49
CA ILE A 105 17.32 8.95 14.41
C ILE A 105 18.50 8.95 13.42
N ALA A 106 19.42 8.00 13.55
CA ALA A 106 20.57 7.86 12.65
C ALA A 106 20.10 7.63 11.19
N ALA A 107 19.08 6.79 11.00
CA ALA A 107 18.50 6.51 9.69
C ALA A 107 17.83 7.74 9.07
N ALA A 108 17.10 8.53 9.85
CA ALA A 108 16.49 9.77 9.37
C ALA A 108 17.55 10.79 8.93
N ILE A 109 18.60 10.98 9.72
CA ILE A 109 19.73 11.87 9.39
C ILE A 109 20.42 11.38 8.11
N TYR A 110 20.78 10.10 8.03
CA TYR A 110 21.39 9.50 6.84
C TYR A 110 20.53 9.74 5.60
N ARG A 111 19.23 9.43 5.66
CA ARG A 111 18.30 9.61 4.52
C ARG A 111 18.26 11.06 4.06
N TYR A 112 18.25 12.03 4.98
CA TYR A 112 18.28 13.43 4.59
C TYR A 112 19.63 13.85 4.00
N GLU A 113 20.74 13.38 4.57
CA GLU A 113 22.09 13.65 4.04
C GLU A 113 22.28 13.08 2.63
N THR A 114 21.78 11.87 2.38
CA THR A 114 21.89 11.19 1.08
C THR A 114 20.90 11.71 0.05
N TYR A 115 19.61 11.83 0.39
CA TYR A 115 18.55 12.05 -0.59
C TYR A 115 18.02 13.48 -0.62
N LYS A 116 18.29 14.29 0.41
CA LYS A 116 17.76 15.66 0.55
C LYS A 116 16.24 15.71 0.30
N PHE A 117 15.51 14.79 0.93
CA PHE A 117 14.08 14.59 0.69
C PHE A 117 13.26 15.85 1.02
N HIS A 118 12.15 16.00 0.30
CA HIS A 118 11.11 16.99 0.62
C HIS A 118 10.07 16.45 1.61
N LYS A 119 9.87 15.13 1.63
CA LYS A 119 9.00 14.39 2.55
C LYS A 119 9.60 13.01 2.82
N ASN A 120 9.40 12.51 4.04
CA ASN A 120 9.83 11.17 4.45
C ASN A 120 8.67 10.47 5.17
N LEU A 121 8.09 9.46 4.51
CA LEU A 121 6.89 8.78 4.98
C LEU A 121 7.25 7.44 5.62
N TYR A 122 6.95 7.30 6.91
CA TYR A 122 7.15 6.08 7.68
C TYR A 122 5.83 5.31 7.73
N VAL A 123 5.66 4.34 6.83
CA VAL A 123 4.46 3.50 6.76
C VAL A 123 4.60 2.35 7.75
N VAL A 124 4.08 2.52 8.97
CA VAL A 124 4.30 1.59 10.10
C VAL A 124 3.03 1.48 10.93
N GLY A 125 2.77 0.29 11.48
CA GLY A 125 1.61 0.03 12.34
C GLY A 125 1.44 1.04 13.49
N SER A 126 0.19 1.34 13.82
CA SER A 126 -0.22 2.34 14.82
C SER A 126 0.36 2.10 16.22
N ALA A 127 0.76 0.87 16.55
CA ALA A 127 1.44 0.54 17.81
C ALA A 127 2.77 1.31 18.01
N GLN A 128 3.39 1.81 16.94
CA GLN A 128 4.64 2.57 16.97
C GLN A 128 4.43 4.10 17.06
N ARG A 129 3.21 4.58 17.29
CA ARG A 129 2.89 6.01 17.32
C ARG A 129 3.78 6.80 18.28
N LEU A 130 3.87 6.36 19.53
CA LEU A 130 4.67 7.04 20.55
C LEU A 130 6.16 7.08 20.15
N HIS A 131 6.68 5.96 19.63
CA HIS A 131 8.06 5.87 19.18
C HIS A 131 8.40 6.91 18.10
N PHE A 132 7.59 7.01 17.04
CA PHE A 132 7.85 8.01 15.99
C PHE A 132 7.62 9.45 16.46
N GLN A 133 6.65 9.70 17.35
CA GLN A 133 6.50 11.01 17.99
C GLN A 133 7.77 11.41 18.76
N GLN A 134 8.38 10.48 19.49
CA GLN A 134 9.63 10.71 20.20
C GLN A 134 10.79 10.94 19.22
N VAL A 135 10.98 10.07 18.23
CA VAL A 135 12.06 10.19 17.23
C VAL A 135 11.99 11.53 16.49
N PHE A 136 10.81 11.93 15.99
CA PHE A 136 10.66 13.19 15.26
C PHE A 136 10.85 14.40 16.18
N LYS A 137 10.37 14.33 17.42
CA LYS A 137 10.63 15.39 18.40
C LYS A 137 12.11 15.51 18.70
N VAL A 138 12.84 14.40 18.87
CA VAL A 138 14.29 14.44 19.10
C VAL A 138 15.00 15.09 17.91
N LEU A 139 14.65 14.72 16.67
CA LEU A 139 15.22 15.36 15.46
C LEU A 139 14.94 16.87 15.39
N GLU A 140 13.74 17.30 15.76
CA GLU A 140 13.40 18.73 15.90
C GLU A 140 14.28 19.43 16.93
N LEU A 141 14.49 18.83 18.10
CA LEU A 141 15.33 19.40 19.16
C LEU A 141 16.82 19.45 18.79
N MET A 142 17.27 18.54 17.93
CA MET A 142 18.60 18.59 17.33
C MET A 142 18.75 19.75 16.32
N GLY A 143 17.68 20.49 16.05
CA GLY A 143 17.70 21.64 15.15
C GLY A 143 17.55 21.27 13.67
N TYR A 144 17.04 20.08 13.35
CA TYR A 144 16.82 19.66 11.98
C TYR A 144 15.45 20.17 11.46
N PRO A 145 15.40 21.22 10.60
CA PRO A 145 14.14 21.83 10.17
C PRO A 145 13.29 20.90 9.30
N TRP A 146 13.90 19.89 8.67
CA TRP A 146 13.25 18.88 7.84
C TRP A 146 12.54 17.79 8.67
N SER A 147 12.68 17.79 10.01
CA SER A 147 11.96 16.84 10.87
C SER A 147 10.44 16.99 10.76
N LYS A 148 9.94 18.19 10.45
CA LYS A 148 8.52 18.47 10.19
C LYS A 148 7.96 17.76 8.96
N ASP A 149 8.84 17.35 8.05
CA ASP A 149 8.51 16.67 6.80
C ASP A 149 8.63 15.14 6.94
N CYS A 150 8.96 14.65 8.14
CA CYS A 150 8.85 13.24 8.53
C CYS A 150 7.42 12.96 9.03
N HIS A 151 6.74 12.01 8.41
CA HIS A 151 5.36 11.67 8.73
C HIS A 151 5.22 10.19 9.06
N HIS A 152 4.60 9.87 10.20
CA HIS A 152 4.18 8.51 10.52
C HIS A 152 2.82 8.25 9.88
N ILE A 153 2.82 7.37 8.86
CA ILE A 153 1.61 6.91 8.20
C ILE A 153 1.17 5.64 8.91
N GLU A 154 0.25 5.81 9.86
CA GLU A 154 -0.23 4.74 10.74
C GLU A 154 -1.12 3.73 10.02
N LEU A 155 -0.85 2.44 10.24
CA LEU A 155 -1.68 1.34 9.77
C LEU A 155 -2.41 0.64 10.93
N GLY A 156 -3.66 0.25 10.70
CA GLY A 156 -4.43 -0.66 11.53
C GLY A 156 -4.01 -2.12 11.34
N TRP A 157 -4.69 -3.03 12.02
CA TRP A 157 -4.44 -4.47 11.91
C TRP A 157 -5.42 -5.16 10.98
N ILE A 158 -4.91 -6.08 10.16
CA ILE A 158 -5.73 -7.05 9.44
C ILE A 158 -5.98 -8.24 10.38
N LYS A 159 -7.25 -8.53 10.62
CA LYS A 159 -7.72 -9.66 11.42
C LYS A 159 -8.40 -10.65 10.51
N PHE A 160 -8.12 -11.94 10.68
CA PHE A 160 -8.81 -13.00 9.96
C PHE A 160 -9.87 -13.63 10.87
N GLU A 161 -11.03 -13.98 10.31
CA GLU A 161 -12.07 -14.69 11.07
C GLU A 161 -11.56 -16.03 11.62
N LYS A 162 -12.08 -16.42 12.80
CA LYS A 162 -11.74 -17.70 13.42
C LYS A 162 -12.19 -18.86 12.52
N GLY A 163 -11.23 -19.52 11.87
CA GLY A 163 -11.50 -20.68 11.01
C GLY A 163 -11.03 -20.52 9.56
N ALA A 164 -10.79 -19.29 9.09
CA ALA A 164 -10.26 -19.01 7.75
C ALA A 164 -8.81 -19.50 7.52
N MET A 165 -8.14 -19.89 8.60
CA MET A 165 -7.06 -20.88 8.68
C MET A 165 -7.10 -21.44 10.10
N SER A 166 -7.77 -22.58 10.30
CA SER A 166 -7.95 -23.18 11.63
C SER A 166 -6.67 -23.88 12.07
N THR A 167 -5.90 -23.21 12.89
CA THR A 167 -4.56 -23.61 13.29
C THR A 167 -4.59 -23.80 14.80
N ARG A 168 -5.15 -24.92 15.27
CA ARG A 168 -5.30 -25.24 16.71
C ARG A 168 -3.95 -25.40 17.48
N LYS A 169 -2.83 -24.86 16.98
CA LYS A 169 -1.48 -24.94 17.57
C LYS A 169 -0.57 -23.70 17.38
N GLY A 170 -1.03 -22.57 16.85
CA GLY A 170 -0.19 -21.35 16.72
C GLY A 170 -0.30 -20.68 15.36
N ASN A 171 -1.12 -19.62 15.30
CA ASN A 171 -1.67 -19.03 14.08
C ASN A 171 -0.72 -18.00 13.44
N ILE A 172 0.15 -18.42 12.51
CA ILE A 172 0.79 -17.52 11.56
C ILE A 172 0.11 -17.73 10.21
N VAL A 173 -0.47 -16.66 9.65
CA VAL A 173 -1.02 -16.63 8.29
C VAL A 173 0.03 -15.97 7.40
N PHE A 174 0.62 -16.72 6.48
CA PHE A 174 1.58 -16.16 5.54
C PHE A 174 0.86 -15.40 4.43
N LEU A 175 1.39 -14.23 4.05
CA LEU A 175 0.83 -13.42 2.98
C LEU A 175 0.80 -14.18 1.64
N GLU A 176 1.80 -15.00 1.38
CA GLU A 176 1.83 -15.84 0.18
C GLU A 176 0.66 -16.83 0.13
N ASP A 177 0.31 -17.45 1.26
CA ASP A 177 -0.82 -18.38 1.34
C ASP A 177 -2.14 -17.64 1.10
N VAL A 178 -2.28 -16.42 1.63
CA VAL A 178 -3.42 -15.55 1.36
C VAL A 178 -3.54 -15.27 -0.13
N LEU A 179 -2.48 -14.73 -0.76
CA LEU A 179 -2.51 -14.40 -2.19
C LEU A 179 -2.78 -15.64 -3.05
N SER A 180 -2.13 -16.76 -2.76
CA SER A 180 -2.30 -18.01 -3.51
C SER A 180 -3.72 -18.55 -3.37
N LYS A 181 -4.29 -18.53 -2.15
CA LYS A 181 -5.67 -18.98 -1.93
C LYS A 181 -6.68 -18.07 -2.64
N SER A 182 -6.42 -16.77 -2.65
CA SER A 182 -7.24 -15.81 -3.39
C SER A 182 -7.28 -16.12 -4.88
N VAL A 183 -6.12 -16.43 -5.48
CA VAL A 183 -6.03 -16.79 -6.90
C VAL A 183 -6.73 -18.11 -7.18
N GLU A 184 -6.53 -19.13 -6.35
CA GLU A 184 -7.21 -20.42 -6.46
C GLU A 184 -8.74 -20.28 -6.47
N LEU A 185 -9.29 -19.51 -5.52
CA LEU A 185 -10.73 -19.28 -5.43
C LEU A 185 -11.27 -18.55 -6.66
N VAL A 186 -10.55 -17.55 -7.18
CA VAL A 186 -10.94 -16.86 -8.41
C VAL A 186 -10.87 -17.78 -9.62
N THR A 187 -9.85 -18.64 -9.73
CA THR A 187 -9.76 -19.65 -10.79
C THR A 187 -11.02 -20.51 -10.82
N SER A 188 -11.46 -21.04 -9.67
CA SER A 188 -12.70 -21.83 -9.59
C SER A 188 -13.95 -21.03 -10.03
N ILE A 189 -14.03 -19.74 -9.67
CA ILE A 189 -15.15 -18.87 -10.11
C ILE A 189 -15.14 -18.67 -11.63
N ILE A 190 -13.96 -18.49 -12.23
CA ILE A 190 -13.80 -18.34 -13.69
C ILE A 190 -14.19 -19.64 -14.40
N GLU A 191 -13.73 -20.79 -13.91
CA GLU A 191 -14.06 -22.11 -14.48
C GLU A 191 -15.58 -22.39 -14.46
N GLU A 192 -16.28 -21.94 -13.41
CA GLU A 192 -17.73 -22.09 -13.30
C GLU A 192 -18.49 -21.15 -14.25
N LYS A 193 -18.12 -19.86 -14.28
CA LYS A 193 -18.91 -18.81 -14.96
C LYS A 193 -18.51 -18.55 -16.41
N ASN A 194 -17.24 -18.76 -16.74
CA ASN A 194 -16.67 -18.44 -18.06
C ASN A 194 -15.51 -19.39 -18.42
N PRO A 195 -15.77 -20.71 -18.56
CA PRO A 195 -14.73 -21.73 -18.80
C PRO A 195 -13.98 -21.56 -20.12
N THR A 196 -14.46 -20.70 -21.03
CA THR A 196 -13.83 -20.41 -22.32
C THR A 196 -13.01 -19.12 -22.33
N LEU A 197 -12.87 -18.45 -21.17
CA LEU A 197 -12.05 -17.25 -21.06
C LEU A 197 -10.59 -17.56 -21.45
N GLU A 198 -10.01 -16.73 -22.33
CA GLU A 198 -8.60 -16.85 -22.69
C GLU A 198 -7.70 -16.36 -21.54
N ASN A 199 -6.55 -17.03 -21.35
CA ASN A 199 -5.56 -16.69 -20.31
C ASN A 199 -6.14 -16.67 -18.87
N GLN A 200 -6.93 -17.69 -18.51
CA GLN A 200 -7.59 -17.79 -17.20
C GLN A 200 -6.62 -17.59 -16.03
N ASP A 201 -5.46 -18.25 -16.06
CA ASP A 201 -4.44 -18.13 -15.01
C ASP A 201 -3.99 -16.68 -14.79
N ARG A 202 -3.84 -15.92 -15.88
CA ARG A 202 -3.46 -14.51 -15.80
C ARG A 202 -4.59 -13.68 -15.19
N VAL A 203 -5.84 -13.88 -15.64
CA VAL A 203 -6.99 -13.14 -15.11
C VAL A 203 -7.22 -13.49 -13.64
N ALA A 204 -7.15 -14.77 -13.27
CA ALA A 204 -7.27 -15.23 -11.90
C ALA A 204 -6.20 -14.60 -10.99
N ARG A 205 -4.95 -14.52 -11.46
CA ARG A 205 -3.87 -13.83 -10.75
C ARG A 205 -4.18 -12.35 -10.55
N GLN A 206 -4.57 -11.64 -11.62
CA GLN A 206 -4.88 -10.21 -11.59
C GLN A 206 -6.03 -9.90 -10.61
N VAL A 207 -7.07 -10.72 -10.63
CA VAL A 207 -8.28 -10.51 -9.83
C VAL A 207 -8.08 -10.97 -8.39
N GLY A 208 -7.42 -12.11 -8.16
CA GLY A 208 -7.13 -12.60 -6.83
C GLY A 208 -6.20 -11.67 -6.04
N VAL A 209 -5.06 -11.27 -6.63
CA VAL A 209 -4.16 -10.29 -6.00
C VAL A 209 -4.87 -8.95 -5.81
N GLY A 210 -5.61 -8.50 -6.83
CA GLY A 210 -6.39 -7.26 -6.76
C GLY A 210 -7.42 -7.26 -5.64
N ALA A 211 -8.10 -8.37 -5.39
CA ALA A 211 -9.08 -8.48 -4.32
C ALA A 211 -8.46 -8.28 -2.93
N VAL A 212 -7.30 -8.89 -2.67
CA VAL A 212 -6.59 -8.76 -1.38
C VAL A 212 -6.10 -7.32 -1.18
N VAL A 213 -5.45 -6.73 -2.20
CA VAL A 213 -4.96 -5.35 -2.15
C VAL A 213 -6.13 -4.38 -1.96
N PHE A 214 -7.19 -4.55 -2.74
CA PHE A 214 -8.37 -3.69 -2.63
C PHE A 214 -8.98 -3.75 -1.24
N TRP A 215 -9.09 -4.96 -0.65
CA TRP A 215 -9.67 -5.13 0.67
C TRP A 215 -8.96 -4.27 1.71
N ASP A 216 -7.63 -4.31 1.72
CA ASP A 216 -6.80 -3.49 2.61
C ASP A 216 -7.04 -1.98 2.41
N LEU A 217 -7.11 -1.54 1.15
CA LEU A 217 -7.29 -0.13 0.79
C LEU A 217 -8.75 0.36 0.89
N SER A 218 -9.71 -0.55 1.08
CA SER A 218 -11.14 -0.24 1.13
C SER A 218 -11.63 0.30 2.47
N ALA A 219 -10.74 0.36 3.47
CA ALA A 219 -10.98 1.02 4.73
C ALA A 219 -9.97 2.16 4.93
N ARG A 220 -10.28 3.08 5.87
CA ARG A 220 -9.32 4.06 6.34
C ARG A 220 -8.10 3.34 6.91
N ARG A 221 -6.89 3.75 6.50
CA ARG A 221 -5.62 3.09 6.87
C ARG A 221 -5.44 2.82 8.36
N ASN A 222 -5.98 3.67 9.25
CA ASN A 222 -5.80 3.57 10.70
C ASN A 222 -6.85 2.70 11.39
N LYS A 223 -7.74 2.06 10.64
CA LYS A 223 -8.76 1.15 11.16
C LYS A 223 -8.30 -0.28 11.02
N ASP A 224 -8.61 -1.08 12.04
CA ASP A 224 -8.52 -2.52 11.92
C ASP A 224 -9.58 -3.02 10.94
N ILE A 225 -9.23 -3.99 10.11
CA ILE A 225 -10.14 -4.64 9.17
C ILE A 225 -10.25 -6.12 9.47
N ASN A 226 -11.45 -6.67 9.31
CA ASN A 226 -11.65 -8.12 9.33
C ASN A 226 -11.65 -8.61 7.88
N PHE A 227 -10.78 -9.55 7.56
CA PHE A 227 -10.66 -10.12 6.23
C PHE A 227 -11.60 -11.31 6.07
N SER A 228 -12.46 -11.24 5.05
CA SER A 228 -13.38 -12.29 4.63
C SER A 228 -13.14 -12.62 3.16
N TRP A 229 -12.90 -13.90 2.85
CA TRP A 229 -12.74 -14.37 1.47
C TRP A 229 -13.98 -14.16 0.63
N GLU A 230 -15.15 -14.44 1.21
CA GLU A 230 -16.43 -14.32 0.54
C GLU A 230 -16.70 -12.88 0.12
N GLU A 231 -16.48 -11.93 1.03
CA GLU A 231 -16.71 -10.51 0.75
C GLU A 231 -15.63 -9.94 -0.18
N ALA A 232 -14.34 -10.26 0.04
CA ALA A 232 -13.25 -9.71 -0.76
C ALA A 232 -13.31 -10.16 -2.24
N LEU A 233 -13.80 -11.37 -2.50
CA LEU A 233 -13.88 -11.97 -3.83
C LEU A 233 -15.23 -11.80 -4.52
N SER A 234 -16.19 -11.13 -3.86
CA SER A 234 -17.50 -10.86 -4.47
C SER A 234 -17.36 -9.97 -5.72
N PHE A 235 -18.13 -10.28 -6.76
CA PHE A 235 -18.27 -9.46 -7.97
C PHE A 235 -19.39 -8.42 -7.84
N GLU A 236 -20.05 -8.39 -6.68
CA GLU A 236 -21.09 -7.45 -6.32
C GLU A 236 -20.64 -6.63 -5.10
N GLY A 237 -21.13 -5.40 -5.00
CA GLY A 237 -20.83 -4.52 -3.88
C GLY A 237 -19.51 -3.77 -4.01
N GLN A 238 -18.89 -3.46 -2.87
CA GLN A 238 -17.74 -2.57 -2.76
C GLN A 238 -16.43 -3.36 -2.75
N THR A 239 -16.05 -3.98 -3.88
CA THR A 239 -14.92 -4.91 -3.96
C THR A 239 -13.95 -4.60 -5.11
N GLY A 240 -12.76 -5.19 -5.05
CA GLY A 240 -11.75 -5.11 -6.11
C GLY A 240 -12.20 -5.77 -7.41
N PRO A 241 -12.72 -7.02 -7.37
CA PRO A 241 -13.27 -7.69 -8.55
C PRO A 241 -14.40 -6.90 -9.22
N TYR A 242 -15.24 -6.19 -8.46
CA TYR A 242 -16.28 -5.32 -9.03
C TYR A 242 -15.71 -4.20 -9.92
N LEU A 243 -14.65 -3.53 -9.47
CA LEU A 243 -13.96 -2.49 -10.26
C LEU A 243 -13.29 -3.07 -11.51
N GLN A 244 -12.55 -4.17 -11.33
CA GLN A 244 -11.85 -4.84 -12.44
C GLN A 244 -12.84 -5.35 -13.49
N TYR A 245 -13.98 -5.90 -13.05
CA TYR A 245 -15.04 -6.37 -13.94
C TYR A 245 -15.69 -5.21 -14.70
N THR A 246 -15.90 -4.06 -14.05
CA THR A 246 -16.41 -2.85 -14.72
C THR A 246 -15.43 -2.36 -15.80
N HIS A 247 -14.13 -2.39 -15.52
CA HIS A 247 -13.09 -2.11 -16.51
C HIS A 247 -13.11 -3.11 -17.68
N ALA A 248 -13.14 -4.42 -17.40
CA ALA A 248 -13.18 -5.47 -18.42
C ALA A 248 -14.43 -5.39 -19.31
N ARG A 249 -15.58 -5.03 -18.73
CA ARG A 249 -16.83 -4.76 -19.45
C ARG A 249 -16.68 -3.61 -20.42
N LEU A 250 -16.08 -2.50 -19.98
CA LEU A 250 -15.79 -1.34 -20.83
C LEU A 250 -14.83 -1.70 -21.97
N ALA A 251 -13.79 -2.48 -21.69
CA ALA A 251 -12.88 -3.01 -22.72
C ALA A 251 -13.64 -3.86 -23.75
N SER A 252 -14.61 -4.67 -23.31
CA SER A 252 -15.49 -5.44 -24.21
C SER A 252 -16.41 -4.54 -25.05
N VAL A 253 -16.89 -3.41 -24.52
CA VAL A 253 -17.61 -2.40 -25.34
C VAL A 253 -16.71 -1.85 -26.44
N MET A 254 -15.46 -1.50 -26.12
CA MET A 254 -14.51 -0.98 -27.11
C MET A 254 -14.17 -2.02 -28.19
N ARG A 255 -13.96 -3.29 -27.80
CA ARG A 255 -13.76 -4.38 -28.76
C ARG A 255 -14.95 -4.57 -29.70
N ARG A 256 -16.18 -4.49 -29.18
CA ARG A 256 -17.41 -4.60 -29.98
C ARG A 256 -17.66 -3.38 -30.85
N TYR A 257 -17.22 -2.19 -30.43
CA TYR A 257 -17.28 -0.99 -31.25
C TYR A 257 -16.39 -1.15 -32.49
N GLY A 258 -15.17 -1.68 -32.32
CA GLY A 258 -14.32 -2.14 -33.43
C GLY A 258 -13.76 -1.03 -34.34
N GLU A 259 -14.00 0.23 -34.00
CA GLU A 259 -13.58 1.41 -34.77
C GLU A 259 -12.67 2.31 -33.90
N PRO A 260 -11.82 3.16 -34.50
CA PRO A 260 -11.13 4.22 -33.77
C PRO A 260 -12.11 5.15 -33.07
N LEU A 261 -11.69 5.74 -31.94
CA LEU A 261 -12.51 6.73 -31.25
C LEU A 261 -12.85 7.91 -32.17
N PRO A 262 -14.09 8.40 -32.15
CA PRO A 262 -14.47 9.61 -32.88
C PRO A 262 -13.60 10.79 -32.44
N PRO A 263 -13.00 11.56 -33.37
CA PRO A 263 -12.12 12.67 -33.00
C PRO A 263 -12.87 13.85 -32.37
N HIS A 264 -14.10 14.11 -32.84
CA HIS A 264 -14.94 15.23 -32.41
C HIS A 264 -16.41 14.78 -32.24
N PRO A 265 -16.72 13.98 -31.21
CA PRO A 265 -18.10 13.60 -30.92
C PRO A 265 -18.92 14.82 -30.48
N ASP A 266 -20.20 14.87 -30.88
CA ASP A 266 -21.13 15.86 -30.33
C ASP A 266 -21.55 15.46 -28.91
N LEU A 267 -20.83 16.01 -27.93
CA LEU A 267 -21.07 15.73 -26.50
C LEU A 267 -22.35 16.38 -25.96
N SER A 268 -22.98 17.30 -26.70
CA SER A 268 -24.27 17.88 -26.29
C SER A 268 -25.40 16.86 -26.25
N LEU A 269 -25.23 15.74 -26.97
CA LEU A 269 -26.15 14.60 -26.99
C LEU A 269 -26.15 13.77 -25.70
N LEU A 270 -25.17 13.97 -24.81
CA LEU A 270 -25.09 13.28 -23.51
C LEU A 270 -25.97 13.97 -22.45
N SER A 271 -27.25 14.21 -22.77
CA SER A 271 -28.16 14.99 -21.93
C SER A 271 -28.89 14.16 -20.86
N GLY A 272 -28.72 12.83 -20.85
CA GLY A 272 -29.38 11.93 -19.91
C GLY A 272 -28.85 12.09 -18.48
N ALA A 273 -29.72 11.90 -17.48
CA ALA A 273 -29.35 12.05 -16.07
C ALA A 273 -28.19 11.11 -15.65
N GLN A 274 -28.17 9.88 -16.17
CA GLN A 274 -27.10 8.91 -15.88
C GLN A 274 -25.78 9.27 -16.56
N GLU A 275 -25.83 9.70 -17.82
CA GLU A 275 -24.65 10.21 -18.56
C GLU A 275 -24.04 11.41 -17.82
N GLN A 276 -24.88 12.38 -17.42
CA GLN A 276 -24.47 13.56 -16.67
C GLN A 276 -23.86 13.22 -15.31
N LYS A 277 -24.36 12.17 -14.63
CA LYS A 277 -23.77 11.70 -13.38
C LYS A 277 -22.35 11.18 -13.61
N VAL A 278 -22.14 10.34 -14.62
CA VAL A 278 -20.81 9.81 -14.97
C VAL A 278 -19.86 10.95 -15.34
N ILE A 279 -20.29 11.89 -16.18
CA ILE A 279 -19.48 13.05 -16.60
C ILE A 279 -19.00 13.87 -15.38
N LYS A 280 -19.91 14.14 -14.44
CA LYS A 280 -19.56 14.86 -13.20
C LYS A 280 -18.52 14.09 -12.39
N LEU A 281 -18.67 12.78 -12.24
CA LEU A 281 -17.69 11.96 -11.51
C LEU A 281 -16.34 11.96 -12.21
N LEU A 282 -16.29 11.76 -13.53
CA LEU A 282 -15.04 11.81 -14.30
C LEU A 282 -14.29 13.13 -14.09
N SER A 283 -15.01 14.26 -14.07
CA SER A 283 -14.41 15.59 -13.85
C SER A 283 -13.77 15.75 -12.47
N ARG A 284 -14.15 14.93 -11.49
CA ARG A 284 -13.66 14.98 -10.10
C ARG A 284 -12.47 14.08 -9.82
N PHE A 285 -12.05 13.25 -10.79
CA PHE A 285 -10.89 12.37 -10.59
C PHE A 285 -9.64 13.09 -10.06
N PRO A 286 -9.23 14.26 -10.61
CA PRO A 286 -8.05 14.97 -10.11
C PRO A 286 -8.19 15.43 -8.66
N GLU A 287 -9.38 15.86 -8.24
CA GLU A 287 -9.67 16.29 -6.86
C GLU A 287 -9.51 15.12 -5.88
N HIS A 288 -10.10 13.96 -6.20
CA HIS A 288 -9.99 12.78 -5.35
C HIS A 288 -8.55 12.25 -5.26
N LEU A 289 -7.79 12.33 -6.35
CA LEU A 289 -6.37 11.96 -6.36
C LEU A 289 -5.53 12.91 -5.50
N GLN A 290 -5.72 14.22 -5.64
CA GLN A 290 -5.03 15.22 -4.83
C GLN A 290 -5.33 15.05 -3.34
N ARG A 291 -6.60 14.78 -3.01
CA ARG A 291 -7.01 14.50 -1.64
C ARG A 291 -6.35 13.24 -1.08
N ALA A 292 -6.38 12.14 -1.83
CA ALA A 292 -5.73 10.90 -1.42
C ALA A 292 -4.22 11.10 -1.15
N ALA A 293 -3.53 11.88 -1.99
CA ALA A 293 -2.12 12.18 -1.83
C ALA A 293 -1.84 13.12 -0.64
N PHE A 294 -2.68 14.13 -0.41
CA PHE A 294 -2.53 15.07 0.69
C PHE A 294 -2.78 14.42 2.06
N ASP A 295 -3.85 13.62 2.16
CA ASP A 295 -4.25 12.93 3.39
C ASP A 295 -3.46 11.62 3.63
N TYR A 296 -2.64 11.21 2.66
CA TYR A 296 -1.98 9.89 2.58
C TYR A 296 -2.99 8.74 2.75
N GLU A 297 -4.13 8.84 2.08
CA GLU A 297 -5.27 7.96 2.28
C GLU A 297 -5.79 7.39 0.95
N PRO A 298 -5.36 6.17 0.58
CA PRO A 298 -5.83 5.48 -0.62
C PRO A 298 -7.35 5.24 -0.64
N TYR A 299 -7.99 5.12 0.54
CA TYR A 299 -9.43 4.94 0.67
C TYR A 299 -10.25 6.01 -0.08
N HIS A 300 -9.74 7.25 -0.15
CA HIS A 300 -10.40 8.32 -0.90
C HIS A 300 -10.51 8.03 -2.40
N LEU A 301 -9.48 7.41 -2.97
CA LEU A 301 -9.48 6.99 -4.36
C LEU A 301 -10.36 5.75 -4.55
N VAL A 302 -10.28 4.77 -3.64
CA VAL A 302 -11.12 3.56 -3.68
C VAL A 302 -12.61 3.91 -3.68
N SER A 303 -13.05 4.73 -2.73
CA SER A 303 -14.46 5.14 -2.61
C SER A 303 -14.95 5.87 -3.86
N TYR A 304 -14.13 6.74 -4.44
CA TYR A 304 -14.45 7.43 -5.69
C TYR A 304 -14.58 6.45 -6.87
N LEU A 305 -13.65 5.51 -7.03
CA LEU A 305 -13.68 4.55 -8.14
C LEU A 305 -14.91 3.64 -8.06
N LEU A 306 -15.31 3.24 -6.86
CA LEU A 306 -16.55 2.49 -6.62
C LEU A 306 -17.79 3.30 -7.03
N GLU A 307 -17.84 4.58 -6.68
CA GLU A 307 -18.94 5.46 -7.08
C GLU A 307 -19.00 5.63 -8.60
N LEU A 308 -17.85 5.84 -9.25
CA LEU A 308 -17.75 5.94 -10.71
C LEU A 308 -18.19 4.64 -11.39
N ALA A 309 -17.69 3.49 -10.94
CA ALA A 309 -18.06 2.19 -11.49
C ALA A 309 -19.57 1.91 -11.32
N SER A 310 -20.12 2.23 -10.16
CA SER A 310 -21.57 2.10 -9.88
C SER A 310 -22.41 3.00 -10.78
N ALA A 311 -22.05 4.28 -10.91
CA ALA A 311 -22.73 5.22 -11.79
C ALA A 311 -22.68 4.76 -13.26
N PHE A 312 -21.51 4.29 -13.71
CA PHE A 312 -21.36 3.79 -15.07
C PHE A 312 -22.17 2.52 -15.31
N ASN A 313 -22.18 1.58 -14.36
CA ASN A 313 -22.98 0.36 -14.49
C ASN A 313 -24.49 0.65 -14.55
N SER A 314 -24.97 1.66 -13.81
CA SER A 314 -26.36 2.13 -13.91
C SER A 314 -26.67 2.76 -15.28
N PHE A 315 -25.75 3.58 -15.80
CA PHE A 315 -25.82 4.09 -17.18
C PHE A 315 -25.88 2.96 -18.21
N TYR A 316 -24.95 2.00 -18.13
CA TYR A 316 -24.86 0.87 -19.05
C TYR A 316 -26.12 -0.01 -19.07
N GLN A 317 -26.75 -0.23 -17.93
CA GLN A 317 -27.98 -1.01 -17.82
C GLN A 317 -29.20 -0.29 -18.40
N SER A 318 -29.25 1.04 -18.29
CA SER A 318 -30.41 1.84 -18.70
C SER A 318 -30.34 2.32 -20.16
N GLN A 319 -29.14 2.47 -20.71
CA GLN A 319 -28.93 3.09 -22.02
C GLN A 319 -27.93 2.30 -22.86
N ARG A 320 -28.33 1.95 -24.09
CA ARG A 320 -27.46 1.25 -25.04
C ARG A 320 -26.38 2.20 -25.57
N ILE A 321 -25.11 1.84 -25.35
CA ILE A 321 -23.95 2.59 -25.88
C ILE A 321 -23.85 2.40 -27.40
N LEU A 322 -23.80 1.14 -27.85
CA LEU A 322 -23.74 0.78 -29.27
C LEU A 322 -25.15 0.81 -29.88
N CYS A 323 -25.70 2.01 -30.00
CA CYS A 323 -27.04 2.27 -30.55
C CYS A 323 -27.00 2.57 -32.07
N GLU A 324 -28.18 2.69 -32.67
CA GLU A 324 -28.34 2.92 -34.12
C GLU A 324 -28.02 4.36 -34.52
N ASP A 325 -28.32 5.34 -33.67
CA ASP A 325 -27.93 6.73 -33.85
C ASP A 325 -26.41 6.87 -33.76
N LEU A 326 -25.77 7.12 -34.90
CA LEU A 326 -24.32 7.20 -35.03
C LEU A 326 -23.72 8.34 -34.19
N ASN A 327 -24.37 9.50 -34.14
CA ASN A 327 -23.84 10.65 -33.40
C ASN A 327 -23.92 10.41 -31.90
N LEU A 328 -25.05 9.88 -31.42
CA LEU A 328 -25.23 9.52 -30.01
C LEU A 328 -24.29 8.36 -29.62
N ARG A 329 -24.13 7.36 -30.49
CA ARG A 329 -23.18 6.26 -30.29
C ARG A 329 -21.77 6.80 -30.15
N SER A 330 -21.33 7.71 -31.02
CA SER A 330 -20.01 8.34 -30.95
C SER A 330 -19.78 9.07 -29.62
N ALA A 331 -20.78 9.81 -29.14
CA ALA A 331 -20.71 10.49 -27.84
C ALA A 331 -20.62 9.49 -26.66
N ARG A 332 -21.46 8.45 -26.66
CA ARG A 332 -21.49 7.43 -25.58
C ARG A 332 -20.25 6.54 -25.55
N VAL A 333 -19.71 6.18 -26.71
CA VAL A 333 -18.44 5.44 -26.80
C VAL A 333 -17.30 6.26 -26.22
N SER A 334 -17.27 7.58 -26.49
CA SER A 334 -16.27 8.47 -25.91
C SER A 334 -16.39 8.57 -24.38
N LEU A 335 -17.61 8.63 -23.85
CA LEU A 335 -17.86 8.59 -22.40
C LEU A 335 -17.41 7.25 -21.77
N ALA A 336 -17.70 6.14 -22.45
CA ALA A 336 -17.30 4.81 -22.02
C ALA A 336 -15.77 4.66 -21.99
N GLU A 337 -15.07 5.14 -23.01
CA GLU A 337 -13.62 5.10 -23.04
C GLU A 337 -13.00 6.00 -21.97
N ALA A 338 -13.48 7.23 -21.80
CA ALA A 338 -13.01 8.11 -20.72
C ALA A 338 -13.17 7.45 -19.34
N THR A 339 -14.29 6.75 -19.12
CA THR A 339 -14.50 5.97 -17.90
C THR A 339 -13.52 4.81 -17.78
N ARG A 340 -13.26 4.09 -18.87
CA ARG A 340 -12.30 2.98 -18.89
C ARG A 340 -10.90 3.47 -18.54
N THR A 341 -10.47 4.59 -19.12
CA THR A 341 -9.18 5.22 -18.83
C THR A 341 -9.06 5.59 -17.36
N VAL A 342 -10.06 6.26 -16.78
CA VAL A 342 -10.02 6.65 -15.35
C VAL A 342 -10.01 5.43 -14.43
N LEU A 343 -10.80 4.40 -14.71
CA LEU A 343 -10.78 3.17 -13.92
C LEU A 343 -9.42 2.45 -14.02
N LYS A 344 -8.83 2.39 -15.22
CA LYS A 344 -7.51 1.81 -15.45
C LYS A 344 -6.42 2.54 -14.67
N GLU A 345 -6.40 3.87 -14.74
CA GLU A 345 -5.44 4.69 -13.98
C GLU A 345 -5.67 4.59 -12.47
N GLY A 346 -6.92 4.56 -12.03
CA GLY A 346 -7.27 4.34 -10.63
C GLY A 346 -6.77 3.00 -10.10
N LEU A 347 -7.02 1.90 -10.82
CA LEU A 347 -6.52 0.57 -10.47
C LEU A 347 -4.99 0.54 -10.43
N ARG A 348 -4.32 1.13 -11.43
CA ARG A 348 -2.85 1.23 -11.48
C ARG A 348 -2.28 1.97 -10.26
N LEU A 349 -2.89 3.08 -9.86
CA LEU A 349 -2.47 3.87 -8.69
C LEU A 349 -2.66 3.11 -7.37
N LEU A 350 -3.64 2.20 -7.31
CA LEU A 350 -3.85 1.30 -6.17
C LEU A 350 -2.94 0.06 -6.20
N GLY A 351 -2.06 -0.09 -7.20
CA GLY A 351 -1.22 -1.28 -7.35
C GLY A 351 -1.99 -2.51 -7.87
N MET A 352 -3.16 -2.31 -8.47
CA MET A 352 -4.00 -3.38 -9.00
C MET A 352 -3.90 -3.46 -10.52
N GLU A 353 -3.86 -4.68 -11.05
CA GLU A 353 -3.92 -4.90 -12.50
C GLU A 353 -5.36 -4.73 -13.02
N SER A 354 -5.49 -4.25 -14.26
CA SER A 354 -6.77 -3.97 -14.93
C SER A 354 -7.03 -4.99 -16.06
N PRO A 355 -7.64 -6.15 -15.80
CA PRO A 355 -7.92 -7.14 -16.84
C PRO A 355 -8.79 -6.55 -17.97
N GLU A 356 -8.45 -6.87 -19.22
CA GLU A 356 -9.21 -6.44 -20.41
C GLU A 356 -10.40 -7.39 -20.70
N SER A 357 -10.43 -8.56 -20.05
CA SER A 357 -11.49 -9.56 -20.12
C SER A 357 -11.58 -10.31 -18.78
N MET A 358 -12.80 -10.60 -18.32
CA MET A 358 -13.12 -11.34 -17.11
C MET A 358 -14.35 -12.19 -17.33
#